data_AF-A0A941VXM6-F1
#
_entry.id   AF-A0A941VXM6-F1
#
_cell.length_a   1.000
_cell.length_b   1.000
_cell.length_c   1.000
_cell.angle_alpha   90.00
_cell.angle_beta   90.00
_cell.angle_gamma   90.00
#
_symmetry.space_group_name_H-M   'P 1'
#
loop_
_entity.id
_entity.type
_entity.pdbx_description
1 polymer ?
#
loop_
_entity_poly.entity_id
_entity_poly.type
_entity_poly.pdbx_seq_one_letter_code
_entity_poly.pdbx_strand_id
1 'polypeptide(L)'
;ASLRALRPMGRLVTCGATTGPDVSIDLRKLFWFQWSLLGSTMGNHREFAEIVALAERGHLRPVIDSVVPLSDGVAAFRRMADGQQLGKLVIEVTP
;
A
#
# COMPACT_ATOMS: atom_id res chain seq x y z
N ALA A 1 9.06 5.36 -13.33
CA ALA A 1 7.88 5.91 -14.03
C ALA A 1 7.20 7.01 -13.22
N SER A 2 6.93 6.79 -11.94
CA SER A 2 6.15 7.67 -11.06
C SER A 2 6.62 9.14 -11.03
N LEU A 3 7.92 9.41 -10.91
CA LEU A 3 8.45 10.79 -10.91
C LEU A 3 8.09 11.58 -12.17
N ARG A 4 8.04 10.94 -13.35
CA ARG A 4 7.71 11.62 -14.61
C ARG A 4 6.23 12.01 -14.71
N ALA A 5 5.37 11.43 -13.88
CA ALA A 5 3.95 11.78 -13.81
C ALA A 5 3.67 12.97 -12.89
N LEU A 6 4.69 13.45 -12.15
CA LEU A 6 4.52 14.61 -11.28
C LEU A 6 4.46 15.91 -12.08
N ARG A 7 3.46 16.73 -11.77
CA ARG A 7 3.44 18.16 -12.14
C ARG A 7 4.52 18.94 -11.38
N PRO A 8 4.85 20.18 -11.79
CA PRO A 8 5.65 21.09 -10.96
C PRO A 8 5.07 21.22 -9.54
N MET A 9 5.93 21.30 -8.53
CA MET A 9 5.60 21.26 -7.09
C MET A 9 4.91 19.96 -6.63
N GLY A 10 4.94 18.91 -7.45
CA GLY A 10 4.34 17.61 -7.15
C GLY A 10 5.01 16.88 -5.98
N ARG A 11 4.25 16.00 -5.33
CA ARG A 11 4.71 15.19 -4.21
C ARG A 11 4.57 13.71 -4.56
N LEU A 12 5.66 12.95 -4.41
CA LEU A 12 5.62 11.49 -4.46
C LEU A 12 5.77 10.95 -3.03
N VAL A 13 4.82 10.11 -2.61
CA VAL A 13 4.88 9.40 -1.33
C VAL A 13 5.18 7.94 -1.60
N THR A 14 6.08 7.33 -0.84
CA THR A 14 6.35 5.89 -0.87
C THR A 14 6.29 5.29 0.53
N CYS A 15 5.80 4.05 0.64
CA CYS A 15 5.75 3.28 1.89
C CYS A 15 6.50 1.95 1.84
N GLY A 16 7.13 1.63 0.71
CA GLY A 16 7.81 0.37 0.53
C GLY A 16 8.62 0.32 -0.76
N ALA A 17 9.29 -0.82 -0.94
CA ALA A 17 10.28 -1.02 -1.99
C ALA A 17 10.30 -2.49 -2.46
N THR A 18 9.13 -3.01 -2.87
CA THR A 18 8.94 -4.44 -3.21
C THR A 18 9.94 -4.95 -4.25
N THR A 19 10.34 -4.12 -5.21
CA THR A 19 11.27 -4.48 -6.30
C THR A 19 12.74 -4.19 -5.98
N GLY A 20 13.05 -3.75 -4.75
CA GLY A 20 14.39 -3.39 -4.32
C GLY A 20 14.46 -1.98 -3.72
N PRO A 21 15.38 -1.74 -2.76
CA PRO A 21 15.43 -0.50 -1.98
C PRO A 21 16.07 0.68 -2.72
N ASP A 22 16.89 0.42 -3.73
CA ASP A 22 17.68 1.44 -4.41
C ASP A 22 16.96 2.04 -5.62
N VAL A 23 17.06 3.37 -5.76
CA VAL A 23 16.48 4.11 -6.90
C VAL A 23 17.42 5.22 -7.36
N SER A 24 17.51 5.41 -8.68
CA SER A 24 18.22 6.53 -9.30
C SER A 24 17.27 7.68 -9.63
N ILE A 25 17.67 8.92 -9.31
CA ILE A 25 16.86 10.14 -9.48
C ILE A 25 17.64 11.19 -10.28
N ASP A 26 16.99 11.81 -11.27
CA ASP A 26 17.55 12.97 -11.98
C ASP A 26 17.36 14.25 -11.14
N LEU A 27 18.44 14.68 -10.47
CA LEU A 27 18.44 15.85 -9.59
C LEU A 27 18.06 17.15 -10.32
N ARG A 28 18.32 17.26 -11.62
CA ARG A 28 17.96 18.45 -12.41
C ARG A 28 16.45 18.64 -12.44
N LYS A 29 15.72 17.54 -12.63
CA LYS A 29 14.25 17.56 -12.61
C LYS A 29 13.73 17.81 -11.21
N LEU A 30 14.39 17.26 -10.19
CA LEU A 30 14.00 17.44 -8.79
C LEU A 30 13.96 18.93 -8.41
N PHE A 31 15.05 19.69 -8.64
CA PHE A 31 15.08 21.11 -8.26
C PHE A 31 14.32 22.00 -9.24
N TRP A 32 14.33 21.69 -10.56
CA TRP A 32 13.67 22.52 -11.55
C TRP A 32 12.15 22.51 -11.39
N PHE A 33 11.58 21.32 -11.14
CA PHE A 33 10.16 21.16 -10.87
C PHE A 33 9.82 21.22 -9.38
N GLN A 34 10.82 21.40 -8.51
CA GLN A 34 10.64 21.53 -7.06
C GLN A 34 9.77 20.40 -6.46
N TRP A 35 10.06 19.16 -6.86
CA TRP A 35 9.33 17.99 -6.36
C TRP A 35 9.67 17.68 -4.91
N SER A 36 8.69 17.18 -4.14
CA SER A 36 8.92 16.61 -2.80
C SER A 36 8.83 15.09 -2.84
N LEU A 37 9.80 14.42 -2.23
CA LEU A 37 9.82 12.97 -2.07
C LEU A 37 9.65 12.65 -0.59
N LEU A 38 8.60 11.91 -0.25
CA LEU A 38 8.18 11.64 1.12
C LEU A 38 8.17 10.14 1.38
N GLY A 39 8.80 9.73 2.48
CA GLY A 39 8.61 8.41 3.05
C GLY A 39 7.43 8.42 4.03
N SER A 40 6.63 7.36 4.03
CA SER A 40 5.57 7.15 5.01
C SER A 40 5.57 5.68 5.45
N THR A 41 5.27 5.42 6.72
CA THR A 41 5.13 4.06 7.24
C THR A 41 3.94 4.01 8.18
N MET A 42 3.06 3.04 7.94
CA MET A 42 1.82 2.85 8.70
C MET A 42 1.01 4.16 8.83
N GLY A 43 0.19 4.26 9.85
CA GLY A 43 -0.48 5.48 10.30
C GLY A 43 -0.52 5.50 11.82
N ASN A 44 -0.85 6.65 12.40
CA ASN A 44 -1.05 6.79 13.84
C ASN A 44 -2.46 6.32 14.26
N HIS A 45 -2.70 6.23 15.58
CA HIS A 45 -3.98 5.73 16.11
C HIS A 45 -5.19 6.57 15.67
N ARG A 46 -5.02 7.89 15.53
CA ARG A 46 -6.09 8.78 15.07
C ARG A 46 -6.44 8.49 13.61
N GLU A 47 -5.45 8.37 12.74
CA GLU A 47 -5.64 8.01 11.33
C GLU A 47 -6.30 6.64 11.18
N PHE A 48 -5.92 5.67 12.01
CA PHE A 48 -6.57 4.36 12.03
C PHE A 48 -8.07 4.47 12.39
N ALA A 49 -8.40 5.21 13.46
CA ALA A 49 -9.78 5.43 13.86
C ALA A 49 -10.61 6.12 12.76
N GLU A 50 -10.01 7.09 12.05
CA GLU A 50 -10.65 7.75 10.91
C GLU A 50 -10.93 6.78 9.76
N ILE A 51 -9.98 5.92 9.39
CA ILE A 51 -10.16 4.89 8.35
C ILE A 51 -11.27 3.91 8.72
N VAL A 52 -11.32 3.46 9.99
CA VAL A 52 -12.39 2.58 10.48
C VAL A 52 -13.75 3.27 10.38
N ALA A 53 -13.86 4.51 10.84
CA ALA A 53 -15.11 5.27 10.77
C ALA A 53 -15.58 5.52 9.32
N LEU A 54 -14.66 5.66 8.36
CA LEU A 54 -15.00 5.74 6.93
C LEU A 54 -15.50 4.40 6.38
N ALA A 55 -14.92 3.29 6.83
CA ALA A 55 -15.36 1.95 6.45
C ALA A 55 -16.76 1.63 7.00
N GLU A 56 -17.02 1.96 8.27
CA GLU A 56 -18.33 1.78 8.91
C GLU A 56 -19.44 2.59 8.21
N ARG A 57 -19.12 3.79 7.73
CA ARG A 57 -20.04 4.62 6.91
C ARG A 57 -20.18 4.14 5.47
N GLY A 58 -19.47 3.08 5.08
CA GLY A 58 -19.51 2.53 3.73
C GLY A 58 -18.76 3.36 2.67
N HIS A 59 -18.00 4.39 3.07
CA HIS A 59 -17.17 5.20 2.17
C HIS A 59 -15.88 4.49 1.77
N LEU A 60 -15.43 3.52 2.57
CA LEU A 60 -14.33 2.62 2.24
C LEU A 60 -14.81 1.18 2.28
N ARG A 61 -14.56 0.43 1.20
CA ARG A 61 -14.82 -1.01 1.13
C ARG A 61 -13.52 -1.73 0.80
N PRO A 62 -13.03 -2.65 1.66
CA PRO A 62 -11.84 -3.41 1.34
C PRO A 62 -12.14 -4.36 0.17
N VAL A 63 -11.20 -4.45 -0.77
CA VAL A 63 -11.23 -5.48 -1.80
C VAL A 63 -10.70 -6.77 -1.19
N ILE A 64 -11.60 -7.71 -0.94
CA ILE A 64 -11.27 -9.05 -0.45
C ILE A 64 -11.13 -9.96 -1.66
N ASP A 65 -9.98 -10.62 -1.78
CA ASP A 65 -9.70 -11.60 -2.83
C ASP A 65 -10.32 -12.96 -2.46
N SER A 66 -10.01 -13.45 -1.26
CA SER A 66 -10.55 -14.72 -0.76
C SER A 66 -10.58 -14.75 0.76
N VAL A 67 -11.52 -15.50 1.30
CA VAL A 67 -11.60 -15.89 2.71
C VAL A 67 -11.34 -17.38 2.78
N VAL A 68 -10.39 -17.82 3.61
CA VAL A 68 -10.02 -19.23 3.77
C VAL A 68 -9.96 -19.62 5.24
N PRO A 69 -10.24 -20.88 5.61
CA PRO A 69 -10.11 -21.33 6.99
C PRO A 69 -8.65 -21.29 7.45
N LEU A 70 -8.43 -21.24 8.77
CA LEU A 70 -7.10 -21.28 9.38
C LEU A 70 -6.24 -22.48 8.92
N SER A 71 -6.86 -23.63 8.62
CA SER A 71 -6.16 -24.83 8.10
C SER A 71 -5.39 -24.55 6.80
N ASP A 72 -5.84 -23.57 6.03
CA ASP A 72 -5.31 -23.25 4.70
C ASP A 72 -4.32 -22.07 4.75
N GLY A 73 -4.01 -21.57 5.94
CA GLY A 73 -3.16 -20.39 6.13
C GLY A 73 -1.80 -20.50 5.43
N VAL A 74 -1.17 -21.67 5.47
CA VAL A 74 0.12 -21.90 4.77
C VAL A 74 -0.03 -21.73 3.26
N ALA A 75 -1.12 -22.23 2.67
CA ALA A 75 -1.38 -22.07 1.24
C ALA A 75 -1.68 -20.61 0.89
N ALA A 76 -2.43 -19.89 1.74
CA ALA A 76 -2.69 -18.47 1.57
C ALA A 76 -1.40 -17.62 1.60
N PHE A 77 -0.48 -17.89 2.54
CA PHE A 77 0.81 -17.19 2.58
C PHE A 77 1.70 -17.47 1.36
N ARG A 78 1.69 -18.71 0.83
CA ARG A 78 2.41 -19.03 -0.42
C ARG A 78 1.84 -18.25 -1.60
N ARG A 79 0.51 -18.26 -1.76
CA ARG A 79 -0.19 -17.47 -2.78
C ARG A 79 0.17 -15.99 -2.69
N MET A 80 0.25 -15.46 -1.47
CA MET A 80 0.66 -14.07 -1.19
C MET A 80 2.08 -13.78 -1.67
N ALA A 81 3.02 -14.68 -1.37
CA ALA A 81 4.42 -14.57 -1.76
C ALA A 81 4.60 -14.65 -3.28
N ASP A 82 3.80 -15.48 -3.96
CA ASP A 82 3.78 -15.62 -5.42
C ASP A 82 3.05 -14.45 -6.12
N GLY A 83 2.42 -13.54 -5.36
CA GLY A 83 1.73 -12.36 -5.90
C GLY A 83 0.45 -12.69 -6.69
N GLN A 84 -0.18 -13.82 -6.41
CA GLN A 84 -1.34 -14.35 -7.15
C GLN A 84 -2.70 -13.84 -6.63
N GLN A 85 -2.70 -12.88 -5.71
CA GLN A 85 -3.88 -12.28 -5.10
C GLN A 85 -4.11 -10.86 -5.60
N LEU A 86 -5.37 -10.50 -5.81
CA LEU A 86 -5.78 -9.13 -6.06
C LEU A 86 -6.66 -8.64 -4.91
N GLY A 87 -6.03 -8.05 -3.90
CA GLY A 87 -6.72 -7.55 -2.70
C GLY A 87 -6.23 -8.24 -1.43
N LYS A 88 -7.11 -8.35 -0.43
CA LYS A 88 -6.81 -8.95 0.87
C LYS A 88 -7.16 -10.44 0.87
N LEU A 89 -6.23 -11.27 1.33
CA LEU A 89 -6.49 -12.64 1.76
C LEU A 89 -6.89 -12.61 3.24
N VAL A 90 -8.06 -13.15 3.57
CA VAL A 90 -8.59 -13.17 4.93
C VAL A 90 -8.54 -14.61 5.44
N ILE A 91 -7.98 -14.78 6.65
CA ILE A 91 -8.00 -16.06 7.35
C ILE A 91 -9.17 -16.03 8.33
N GLU A 92 -10.12 -16.94 8.15
CA GLU A 92 -11.21 -17.16 9.08
C GLU A 92 -10.72 -18.01 10.24
N VAL A 93 -10.85 -17.45 11.45
CA VAL A 93 -10.53 -18.12 12.71
C VAL A 93 -11.84 -18.33 13.44
N THR A 94 -12.53 -19.42 13.10
CA THR A 94 -13.69 -19.88 13.86
C THR A 94 -13.21 -20.47 15.19
N PRO A 95 -13.82 -20.11 16.33
CA PRO A 95 -13.59 -20.79 17.60
C PRO A 95 -13.92 -22.29 17.56
#